data_AF-A0A8A7KCP5-F1
#
_entry.id   AF-A0A8A7KCP5-F1
#
_cell.length_a   1.000
_cell.length_b   1.000
_cell.length_c   1.000
_cell.angle_alpha   90.00
_cell.angle_beta   90.00
_cell.angle_gamma   90.00
#
_symmetry.space_group_name_H-M   'P 1'
#
loop_
_entity.id
_entity.type
_entity.pdbx_description
1 polymer ?
#
loop_
_entity_poly.entity_id
_entity_poly.type
_entity_poly.pdbx_seq_one_letter_code
_entity_poly.pdbx_strand_id
1 'polypeptide(L)'
;MAKIDSSIYNVPSPGKSDDLIVIEVFNARTAIIPELKKDNIRFKIEINSEGTLVEQQGDIDTSKPAVITIIEKNLEKIIKKEVENTIDIVQKKYQSDVFGFGSLFNQKYPQDWQKIKEDWNEIFPQVECSVKVKTEIRRTGLLLEAMDISK
;
A
#
# COMPACT_ATOMS: atom_id res chain seq x y z
N MET A 1 -8.52 1.76 -16.43
CA MET A 1 -7.79 1.43 -15.18
C MET A 1 -7.09 2.71 -14.74
N ALA A 2 -7.48 3.32 -13.62
CA ALA A 2 -6.88 4.57 -13.17
C ALA A 2 -5.41 4.32 -12.82
N LYS A 3 -4.50 4.98 -13.55
CA LYS A 3 -3.07 4.94 -13.27
C LYS A 3 -2.78 6.14 -12.40
N ILE A 4 -2.50 5.90 -11.12
CA ILE A 4 -1.91 6.91 -10.26
C ILE A 4 -0.43 6.95 -10.66
N ASP A 5 0.00 8.05 -11.27
CA ASP A 5 1.40 8.19 -11.67
C ASP A 5 2.28 8.39 -10.42
N SER A 6 1.82 9.17 -9.45
CA SER A 6 2.42 9.28 -8.11
C SER A 6 1.44 9.82 -7.06
N SER A 7 1.78 9.65 -5.78
CA SER A 7 1.07 10.16 -4.60
C SER A 7 2.06 10.73 -3.59
N ILE A 8 1.71 11.82 -2.92
CA ILE A 8 2.55 12.42 -1.86
C ILE A 8 2.07 11.96 -0.48
N TYR A 9 3.01 11.53 0.36
CA TYR A 9 2.77 11.12 1.74
C TYR A 9 3.61 11.96 2.71
N ASN A 10 2.97 12.41 3.79
CA ASN A 10 3.64 12.97 4.95
C ASN A 10 3.93 11.84 5.94
N VAL A 11 5.20 11.59 6.19
CA VAL A 11 5.66 10.47 7.04
C VAL A 11 6.34 11.03 8.29
N PRO A 12 6.01 10.54 9.50
CA PRO A 12 6.69 10.96 10.71
C PRO A 12 8.21 10.72 10.63
N SER A 13 8.99 11.76 10.91
CA SER A 13 10.43 11.70 11.00
C SER A 13 10.85 10.89 12.24
N PRO A 14 11.87 10.02 12.15
CA PRO A 14 12.43 9.31 13.32
C PRO A 14 13.11 10.23 14.36
N GLY A 15 13.25 11.52 14.07
CA GLY A 15 13.88 12.52 14.94
C GLY A 15 12.94 13.10 16.00
N LYS A 16 12.64 14.41 15.92
CA LYS A 16 11.70 15.08 16.83
C LYS A 16 10.26 14.67 16.52
N SER A 17 9.40 14.67 17.54
CA SER A 17 8.07 14.04 17.48
C SER A 17 7.13 14.59 16.41
N ASP A 18 7.34 15.83 15.97
CA ASP A 18 6.41 16.55 15.09
C ASP A 18 6.99 16.83 13.70
N ASP A 19 8.27 16.48 13.46
CA ASP A 19 8.92 16.68 12.16
C ASP A 19 8.40 15.65 11.14
N LEU A 20 8.22 16.09 9.90
CA LEU A 20 7.74 15.27 8.79
C LEU A 20 8.79 15.08 7.69
N ILE A 21 8.68 13.96 7.00
CA ILE A 21 9.38 13.66 5.75
C ILE A 21 8.33 13.51 4.66
N VAL A 22 8.45 14.30 3.61
CA VAL A 22 7.56 14.26 2.45
C VAL A 22 8.12 13.25 1.45
N ILE A 23 7.31 12.26 1.10
CA ILE A 23 7.70 11.18 0.18
C ILE A 23 6.73 11.16 -0.99
N GLU A 24 7.27 11.26 -2.19
CA GLU A 24 6.52 10.93 -3.40
C GLU A 24 6.62 9.42 -3.66
N VAL A 25 5.48 8.75 -3.66
CA VAL A 25 5.33 7.32 -3.94
C VAL A 25 4.89 7.13 -5.38
N PHE A 26 5.57 6.25 -6.09
CA PHE A 26 5.32 5.94 -7.50
C PHE A 26 5.55 4.44 -7.75
N ASN A 27 5.31 3.99 -9.00
CA ASN A 27 5.47 2.59 -9.41
C ASN A 27 4.73 1.57 -8.52
N ALA A 28 3.62 1.97 -7.92
CA ALA A 28 2.83 1.07 -7.09
C ALA A 28 2.24 -0.08 -7.92
N ARG A 29 2.47 -1.31 -7.46
CA ARG A 29 1.92 -2.54 -8.05
C ARG A 29 1.16 -3.31 -6.97
N THR A 30 -0.08 -3.65 -7.28
CA THR A 30 -0.96 -4.40 -6.39
C THR A 30 -1.26 -5.76 -6.96
N ALA A 31 -1.14 -6.80 -6.13
CA ALA A 31 -1.60 -8.15 -6.40
C ALA A 31 -2.69 -8.51 -5.37
N ILE A 32 -3.83 -9.02 -5.86
CA ILE A 32 -4.93 -9.50 -5.04
C ILE A 32 -5.03 -11.01 -5.27
N ILE A 33 -4.79 -11.78 -4.21
CA ILE A 33 -4.64 -13.23 -4.29
C ILE A 33 -5.76 -13.88 -3.47
N PRO A 34 -6.73 -14.55 -4.12
CA PRO A 34 -7.75 -15.32 -3.42
C PRO A 34 -7.13 -16.55 -2.75
N GLU A 35 -7.53 -16.86 -1.53
CA GLU A 35 -7.15 -18.04 -0.77
C GLU A 35 -8.42 -18.73 -0.24
N LEU A 36 -8.44 -20.07 -0.32
CA LEU A 36 -9.51 -20.89 0.24
C LEU A 36 -8.90 -21.90 1.21
N LYS A 37 -9.30 -21.84 2.49
CA LYS A 37 -8.88 -22.80 3.53
C LYS A 37 -10.08 -23.29 4.32
N LYS A 38 -10.42 -24.58 4.18
CA LYS A 38 -11.55 -25.21 4.89
C LYS A 38 -12.82 -24.35 4.82
N ASP A 39 -13.18 -23.95 3.61
CA ASP A 39 -14.35 -23.11 3.29
C ASP A 39 -14.27 -21.64 3.72
N ASN A 40 -13.18 -21.20 4.36
CA ASN A 40 -12.96 -19.78 4.60
C ASN A 40 -12.29 -19.12 3.40
N ILE A 41 -13.00 -18.16 2.81
CA ILE A 41 -12.52 -17.30 1.73
C ILE A 41 -11.74 -16.13 2.32
N ARG A 42 -10.51 -15.95 1.84
CA ARG A 42 -9.63 -14.85 2.22
C ARG A 42 -9.02 -14.21 0.98
N PHE A 43 -8.75 -12.92 1.03
CA PHE A 43 -7.94 -12.24 0.04
C PHE A 43 -6.66 -11.69 0.67
N LYS A 44 -5.54 -11.99 0.03
CA LYS A 44 -4.25 -11.42 0.35
C LYS A 44 -3.94 -10.31 -0.65
N ILE A 45 -3.76 -9.10 -0.15
CA ILE A 45 -3.53 -7.89 -0.93
C ILE A 45 -2.08 -7.49 -0.70
N GLU A 46 -1.24 -7.66 -1.72
CA GLU A 46 0.17 -7.31 -1.67
C GLU A 46 0.42 -6.07 -2.50
N ILE A 47 0.95 -5.03 -1.87
CA ILE A 47 1.30 -3.76 -2.52
C ILE A 47 2.82 -3.60 -2.43
N ASN A 48 3.45 -3.44 -3.59
CA ASN A 48 4.85 -3.05 -3.68
C ASN A 48 4.92 -1.67 -4.32
N SER A 49 5.65 -0.75 -3.71
CA SER A 49 5.79 0.61 -4.19
C SER A 49 7.22 1.11 -4.05
N GLU A 50 7.53 2.14 -4.83
CA GLU A 50 8.80 2.86 -4.75
C GLU A 50 8.52 4.27 -4.25
N GLY A 51 9.48 4.86 -3.53
CA GLY A 51 9.36 6.22 -3.01
C GLY A 51 10.61 7.04 -3.29
N THR A 52 10.45 8.36 -3.35
CA THR A 52 11.56 9.32 -3.34
C THR A 52 11.29 10.37 -2.27
N LEU A 53 12.32 10.72 -1.50
CA LEU A 53 12.23 11.81 -0.53
C LEU A 53 12.15 13.14 -1.28
N VAL A 54 11.19 13.99 -0.94
CA VAL A 54 11.01 15.30 -1.59
C VAL A 54 11.43 16.42 -0.66
N GLU A 55 11.04 16.31 0.62
CA GLU A 55 11.33 17.30 1.65
C GLU A 55 11.56 16.59 2.98
N GLN A 56 12.38 17.19 3.83
CA GLN A 56 12.65 16.72 5.18
C GLN A 56 12.63 17.90 6.13
N GLN A 57 11.87 17.76 7.22
CA GLN A 57 11.97 18.62 8.38
C GLN A 57 12.95 18.03 9.40
N GLY A 58 13.75 18.90 10.02
CA GLY A 58 14.76 18.54 10.99
C GLY A 58 16.04 17.93 10.39
N ASP A 59 16.97 17.57 11.28
CA ASP A 59 18.35 17.23 10.93
C ASP A 59 18.64 15.72 10.91
N ILE A 60 17.62 14.89 10.66
CA ILE A 60 17.81 13.43 10.60
C ILE A 60 18.68 13.06 9.40
N ASP A 61 19.67 12.19 9.62
CA ASP A 61 20.59 11.78 8.56
C ASP A 61 20.00 10.64 7.72
N THR A 62 19.34 11.00 6.62
CA THR A 62 18.70 10.08 5.66
C THR A 62 19.69 9.35 4.74
N SER A 63 21.00 9.61 4.86
CA SER A 63 22.01 8.79 4.19
C SER A 63 22.16 7.40 4.85
N LYS A 64 21.76 7.28 6.13
CA LYS A 64 21.86 6.06 6.94
C LYS A 64 20.78 5.04 6.56
N PRO A 65 21.16 3.80 6.18
CA PRO A 65 20.19 2.75 5.83
C PRO A 65 19.17 2.44 6.93
N ALA A 66 19.58 2.52 8.21
CA ALA A 66 18.69 2.32 9.35
C ALA A 66 17.58 3.38 9.44
N VAL A 67 17.90 4.64 9.11
CA VAL A 67 16.92 5.74 9.08
C VAL A 67 15.91 5.51 7.95
N ILE A 68 16.39 5.20 6.74
CA ILE A 68 15.54 4.87 5.59
C ILE A 68 14.59 3.71 5.92
N THR A 69 15.10 2.64 6.54
CA THR A 69 14.28 1.49 6.93
C THR A 69 13.14 1.90 7.87
N ILE A 70 13.36 2.82 8.82
CA ILE A 70 12.30 3.29 9.72
C ILE A 70 11.26 4.09 8.93
N ILE A 71 11.70 4.96 8.01
CA ILE A 71 10.82 5.77 7.17
C ILE A 71 9.95 4.88 6.27
N GLU A 72 10.54 3.87 5.62
CA GLU A 72 9.83 2.87 4.83
C GLU A 72 8.77 2.15 5.65
N LYS A 73 9.11 1.72 6.88
CA LYS A 73 8.15 1.05 7.78
C LYS A 73 7.01 1.96 8.21
N ASN A 74 7.26 3.25 8.40
CA ASN A 74 6.22 4.23 8.72
C ASN A 74 5.30 4.45 7.52
N LEU A 75 5.87 4.61 6.32
CA LEU A 75 5.10 4.74 5.07
C LEU A 75 4.26 3.50 4.78
N GLU A 76 4.83 2.30 4.92
CA GLU A 76 4.11 1.03 4.77
C GLU A 76 2.88 0.95 5.70
N LYS A 77 3.01 1.43 6.94
CA LYS A 77 1.88 1.46 7.89
C LYS A 77 0.79 2.43 7.46
N ILE A 78 1.16 3.61 6.94
CA ILE A 78 0.20 4.62 6.46
C ILE A 78 -0.61 4.05 5.30
N ILE A 79 0.07 3.58 4.24
CA ILE A 79 -0.57 2.99 3.06
C ILE A 79 -1.43 1.78 3.45
N LYS A 80 -0.91 0.91 4.33
CA LYS A 80 -1.65 -0.26 4.82
C LYS A 80 -2.98 0.16 5.46
N LYS A 81 -2.94 1.15 6.35
CA LYS A 81 -4.13 1.63 7.07
C LYS A 81 -5.15 2.27 6.12
N GLU A 82 -4.70 3.03 5.13
CA GLU A 82 -5.60 3.61 4.12
C GLU A 82 -6.34 2.53 3.31
N VAL A 83 -5.61 1.49 2.90
CA VAL A 83 -6.18 0.37 2.15
C VAL A 83 -7.14 -0.43 3.02
N GLU A 84 -6.76 -0.75 4.26
CA GLU A 84 -7.63 -1.45 5.22
C GLU A 84 -8.91 -0.66 5.49
N ASN A 85 -8.82 0.65 5.72
CA ASN A 85 -10.00 1.51 5.90
C ASN A 85 -10.90 1.54 4.67
N THR A 86 -10.31 1.59 3.47
CA THR A 86 -11.07 1.61 2.22
C THR A 86 -11.84 0.30 2.04
N ILE A 87 -11.19 -0.83 2.30
CA ILE A 87 -11.83 -2.16 2.27
C ILE A 87 -12.95 -2.22 3.30
N ASP A 88 -12.71 -1.75 4.53
CA ASP A 88 -13.71 -1.76 5.60
C ASP A 88 -14.96 -0.97 5.24
N ILE A 89 -14.78 0.23 4.67
CA ILE A 89 -15.87 1.08 4.20
C ILE A 89 -16.66 0.36 3.09
N VAL A 90 -15.96 -0.21 2.10
CA VAL A 90 -16.60 -0.92 0.98
C VAL A 90 -17.38 -2.14 1.46
N GLN A 91 -16.80 -2.95 2.35
CA GLN A 91 -17.44 -4.16 2.88
C GLN A 91 -18.62 -3.83 3.79
N LYS A 92 -18.47 -2.90 4.73
CA LYS A 92 -19.47 -2.66 5.78
C LYS A 92 -20.54 -1.65 5.39
N LYS A 93 -20.17 -0.57 4.68
CA LYS A 93 -21.09 0.52 4.35
C LYS A 93 -21.77 0.29 3.01
N TYR A 94 -21.02 -0.14 2.01
CA TYR A 94 -21.52 -0.25 0.63
C TYR A 94 -21.90 -1.67 0.24
N GLN A 95 -21.33 -2.69 0.90
CA GLN A 95 -21.59 -4.11 0.64
C GLN A 95 -21.49 -4.47 -0.86
N SER A 96 -20.58 -3.81 -1.58
CA SER A 96 -20.45 -3.91 -3.02
C SER A 96 -19.04 -4.29 -3.40
N ASP A 97 -18.90 -5.34 -4.21
CA ASP A 97 -17.61 -5.83 -4.70
C ASP A 97 -17.06 -4.96 -5.83
N VAL A 98 -16.63 -3.74 -5.48
CA VAL A 98 -16.03 -2.78 -6.42
C VAL A 98 -14.61 -3.14 -6.82
N PHE A 99 -13.96 -4.05 -6.10
CA PHE A 99 -12.58 -4.49 -6.35
C PHE A 99 -12.51 -5.72 -7.27
N GLY A 100 -13.65 -6.38 -7.54
CA GLY A 100 -13.71 -7.57 -8.38
C GLY A 100 -13.20 -8.84 -7.69
N PHE A 101 -13.33 -8.93 -6.36
CA PHE A 101 -12.92 -10.10 -5.58
C PHE A 101 -13.62 -11.38 -6.03
N GLY A 102 -14.92 -11.33 -6.31
CA GLY A 102 -15.69 -12.48 -6.80
C GLY A 102 -15.21 -12.95 -8.16
N SER A 103 -14.82 -12.02 -9.05
CA SER A 103 -14.23 -12.36 -10.35
C SER A 103 -12.86 -13.04 -10.20
N LEU A 104 -12.00 -12.51 -9.33
CA LEU A 104 -10.69 -13.11 -9.03
C LEU A 104 -10.85 -14.49 -8.39
N PHE A 105 -11.82 -14.64 -7.47
CA PHE A 105 -12.13 -15.91 -6.84
C PHE A 105 -12.62 -16.93 -7.86
N ASN A 106 -13.56 -16.56 -8.74
CA ASN A 106 -14.04 -17.42 -9.81
C ASN A 106 -12.90 -17.87 -10.75
N GLN A 107 -11.98 -16.97 -11.09
CA GLN A 107 -10.83 -17.31 -11.93
C GLN A 107 -9.96 -18.38 -11.30
N LYS A 108 -9.78 -18.37 -9.97
CA LYS A 108 -8.91 -19.31 -9.26
C LYS A 108 -9.64 -20.57 -8.77
N TYR A 109 -10.91 -20.45 -8.39
CA TYR A 109 -11.75 -21.49 -7.77
C TYR A 109 -13.14 -21.55 -8.43
N PRO A 110 -13.23 -21.89 -9.73
CA PRO A 110 -14.49 -21.82 -10.46
C PRO A 110 -15.57 -22.78 -9.93
N GLN A 111 -15.16 -23.95 -9.40
CA GLN A 111 -16.08 -24.94 -8.84
C GLN A 111 -16.71 -24.45 -7.53
N ASP A 112 -15.93 -23.82 -6.66
CA ASP A 112 -16.44 -23.26 -5.40
C ASP A 112 -17.26 -22.00 -5.67
N TRP A 113 -16.86 -21.19 -6.65
CA TRP A 113 -17.64 -20.04 -7.11
C TRP A 113 -19.06 -20.43 -7.50
N GLN A 114 -19.27 -21.54 -8.22
CA GLN A 114 -20.63 -21.98 -8.60
C GLN A 114 -21.55 -22.19 -7.40
N LYS A 115 -21.00 -22.56 -6.24
CA LYS A 115 -21.77 -22.81 -5.01
C LYS A 115 -22.17 -21.54 -4.28
N ILE A 116 -21.41 -20.45 -4.46
CA ILE A 116 -21.54 -19.23 -3.66
C ILE A 116 -21.94 -17.99 -4.47
N LYS A 117 -21.91 -18.06 -5.81
CA LYS A 117 -22.10 -16.90 -6.70
C LYS A 117 -23.45 -16.18 -6.50
N GLU A 118 -24.48 -16.92 -6.11
CA GLU A 118 -25.83 -16.38 -5.90
C GLU A 118 -25.89 -15.60 -4.57
N ASP A 119 -25.15 -16.06 -3.56
CA ASP A 119 -25.07 -15.47 -2.23
C ASP A 119 -23.87 -14.52 -2.06
N TRP A 120 -23.12 -14.23 -3.14
CA TRP A 120 -21.84 -13.51 -3.04
C TRP A 120 -21.97 -12.13 -2.38
N ASN A 121 -23.08 -11.43 -2.63
CA ASN A 121 -23.32 -10.12 -2.02
C ASN A 121 -23.48 -10.20 -0.49
N GLU A 122 -23.91 -11.34 0.05
CA GLU A 122 -24.02 -11.59 1.49
C GLU A 122 -22.70 -12.08 2.08
N ILE A 123 -21.92 -12.83 1.31
CA ILE A 123 -20.62 -13.38 1.70
C ILE A 123 -19.53 -12.29 1.69
N PHE A 124 -19.47 -11.45 0.65
CA PHE A 124 -18.43 -10.45 0.43
C PHE A 124 -18.15 -9.56 1.65
N PRO A 125 -19.16 -9.02 2.36
CA PRO A 125 -18.93 -8.22 3.57
C PRO A 125 -18.19 -8.93 4.70
N GLN A 126 -18.22 -10.27 4.73
CA GLN A 126 -17.61 -11.10 5.78
C GLN A 126 -16.25 -11.68 5.37
N VAL A 127 -15.85 -11.49 4.12
CA VAL A 127 -14.60 -12.03 3.58
C VAL A 127 -13.40 -11.40 4.28
N GLU A 128 -12.47 -12.26 4.75
CA GLU A 128 -11.25 -11.78 5.39
C GLU A 128 -10.28 -11.18 4.37
N CYS A 129 -9.79 -9.98 4.66
CA CYS A 129 -8.74 -9.33 3.86
C CYS A 129 -7.46 -9.19 4.68
N SER A 130 -6.33 -9.50 4.08
CA SER A 130 -5.01 -9.30 4.68
C SER A 130 -4.17 -8.41 3.78
N VAL A 131 -3.74 -7.25 4.31
CA VAL A 131 -2.96 -6.27 3.57
C VAL A 131 -1.49 -6.34 3.98
N LYS A 132 -0.63 -6.47 2.98
CA LYS A 132 0.82 -6.40 3.11
C LYS A 132 1.36 -5.34 2.16
N VAL A 133 2.05 -4.36 2.72
CA VAL A 133 2.69 -3.30 1.96
C VAL A 133 4.20 -3.44 2.11
N LYS A 134 4.93 -3.28 1.02
CA LYS A 134 6.38 -3.11 1.01
C LYS A 134 6.72 -1.88 0.20
N THR A 135 7.48 -0.96 0.79
CA THR A 135 7.98 0.21 0.08
C THR A 135 9.49 0.22 0.08
N GLU A 136 10.07 0.61 -1.05
CA GLU A 136 11.50 0.85 -1.18
C GLU A 136 11.73 2.34 -1.52
N ILE A 137 12.43 3.06 -0.66
CA ILE A 137 12.81 4.44 -0.94
C ILE A 137 14.06 4.42 -1.80
N ARG A 138 13.91 4.81 -3.06
CA ARG A 138 15.03 5.04 -3.96
C ARG A 138 15.74 6.30 -3.49
N ARG A 139 17.07 6.21 -3.37
CA ARG A 139 17.90 7.38 -3.07
C ARG A 139 17.65 8.45 -4.12
N THR A 140 17.19 9.61 -3.69
CA THR A 140 17.20 10.82 -4.50
C THR A 140 18.63 11.06 -4.98
N GLY A 141 18.80 11.23 -6.29
CA GLY A 141 20.00 11.86 -6.87
C GLY A 141 20.13 13.34 -6.50
N LEU A 142 19.60 13.76 -5.34
CA LEU A 142 19.79 15.05 -4.69
C LEU A 142 20.94 14.99 -3.67
N LEU A 143 21.93 14.13 -3.90
CA LEU A 143 23.25 14.69 -4.11
C LEU A 143 23.13 15.56 -5.38
N LEU A 144 22.54 16.76 -5.23
CA LEU A 144 23.12 17.90 -5.89
C LEU A 144 24.56 17.82 -5.39
N GLU A 145 25.42 17.25 -6.23
CA GLU A 145 26.77 17.75 -6.33
C GLU A 145 26.62 19.24 -6.11
N ALA A 146 27.33 19.76 -5.12
CA ALA A 146 27.83 21.10 -5.27
C ALA A 146 28.47 21.08 -6.67
N MET A 147 27.69 21.48 -7.69
CA MET A 147 28.25 22.16 -8.81
C MET A 147 28.90 23.34 -8.14
N ASP A 148 30.19 23.17 -7.86
CA ASP A 148 31.13 24.25 -7.70
C ASP A 148 30.92 25.13 -8.94
N ILE A 149 30.01 26.10 -8.80
CA ILE A 149 30.03 27.31 -9.61
C ILE A 149 31.02 28.23 -8.89
N SER A 150 32.26 27.77 -8.77
CA SER A 150 33.38 28.58 -8.33
C SER A 150 34.45 28.55 -9.42
N LYS A 151 34.26 29.49 -10.34
CA LYS A 151 35.23 30.15 -11.24
C LYS A 151 36.09 29.31 -12.18
#